data_AF-A0A1B6KM76-F1
#
_entry.id   AF-A0A1B6KM76-F1
#
_cell.length_a   1.000
_cell.length_b   1.000
_cell.length_c   1.000
_cell.angle_alpha   90.00
_cell.angle_beta   90.00
_cell.angle_gamma   90.00
#
_symmetry.space_group_name_H-M   'P 1'
#
loop_
_entity.id
_entity.type
_entity.pdbx_description
1 polymer ?
#
loop_
_entity_poly.entity_id
_entity_poly.type
_entity_poly.pdbx_seq_one_letter_code
_entity_poly.pdbx_strand_id
1 'polypeptide(L)'
;MVMDSFLGLFDPGEGEGGETQLPPEPQLGNVEYKLKLVSPSKHRFEHLVTQLKWRLREGRGEAIYEIGVEDSGLLTGLSDGDMSDSLETLELMARRLGATTTILRKRSVDTGRQVAEVLIRKVPDDQHNIEVRVAVMGSADAGKSTLLGVLTQGQLDNGRGRARLNMFRHLH
;
A
#
# COMPACT_ATOMS: atom_id res chain seq x y z
N MET A 1 3.77 -19.83 -1.73
CA MET A 1 3.26 -20.34 -3.01
C MET A 1 1.79 -19.92 -3.13
N VAL A 2 1.53 -18.66 -3.49
CA VAL A 2 0.39 -18.07 -4.22
C VAL A 2 0.68 -16.56 -4.21
N MET A 3 1.66 -16.13 -5.00
CA MET A 3 1.93 -14.71 -5.24
C MET A 3 2.41 -14.44 -6.68
N ASP A 4 2.57 -15.51 -7.48
CA ASP A 4 3.02 -15.45 -8.87
C ASP A 4 1.87 -15.47 -9.90
N SER A 5 0.61 -15.56 -9.47
CA SER A 5 -0.53 -15.75 -10.39
C SER A 5 -1.28 -14.48 -10.80
N PHE A 6 -0.89 -13.29 -10.32
CA PHE A 6 -1.49 -12.02 -10.76
C PHE A 6 -0.53 -11.15 -11.59
N LEU A 7 0.79 -11.39 -11.50
CA LEU A 7 1.80 -10.68 -12.30
C LEU A 7 1.99 -11.28 -13.70
N GLY A 8 1.48 -12.49 -13.96
CA GLY A 8 1.61 -13.18 -15.25
C GLY A 8 0.52 -12.89 -16.29
N LEU A 9 -0.48 -12.05 -15.97
CA LEU A 9 -1.54 -11.65 -16.91
C LEU A 9 -1.20 -10.36 -17.69
N PHE A 10 -0.05 -9.77 -17.41
CA PHE A 10 0.40 -8.51 -18.02
C PHE A 10 1.82 -8.63 -18.56
N ASP A 11 2.09 -9.73 -19.28
CA ASP A 11 3.18 -9.73 -20.26
C ASP A 11 2.87 -8.61 -21.27
N PRO A 12 3.77 -7.65 -21.54
CA PRO A 12 3.58 -6.64 -22.57
C PRO A 12 3.81 -7.30 -23.94
N GLY A 13 2.97 -8.29 -24.26
CA GLY A 13 2.81 -8.83 -25.59
C GLY A 13 2.00 -7.84 -26.41
N GLU A 14 2.64 -7.32 -27.44
CA GLU A 14 2.10 -6.48 -28.52
C GLU A 14 0.60 -6.69 -28.78
N GLY A 15 -0.20 -5.67 -28.52
CA GLY A 15 -1.63 -5.64 -28.81
C GLY A 15 -2.19 -4.23 -28.66
N GLU A 16 -2.11 -3.44 -29.73
CA GLU A 16 -3.03 -2.31 -29.92
C GLU A 16 -4.45 -2.88 -30.07
N GLY A 17 -5.11 -3.10 -28.94
CA GLY A 17 -6.48 -3.57 -28.84
C GLY A 17 -6.92 -3.38 -27.40
N GLY A 18 -7.53 -2.22 -27.12
CA GLY A 18 -8.02 -1.92 -25.78
C GLY A 18 -9.00 -2.99 -25.33
N GLU A 19 -8.58 -3.84 -24.39
CA GLU A 19 -9.47 -4.81 -23.75
C GLU A 19 -10.63 -4.06 -23.12
N THR A 20 -11.83 -4.23 -23.66
CA THR A 20 -13.07 -3.59 -23.21
C THR A 20 -13.67 -4.25 -21.97
N GLN A 21 -13.01 -5.29 -21.44
CA GLN A 21 -13.52 -6.11 -20.36
C GLN A 21 -12.40 -6.66 -19.48
N LEU A 22 -12.56 -6.49 -18.17
CA LEU A 22 -11.77 -7.14 -17.13
C LEU A 22 -12.45 -8.46 -16.70
N PRO A 23 -11.74 -9.38 -16.03
CA PRO A 23 -12.41 -10.48 -15.34
C PRO A 23 -13.42 -9.94 -14.33
N PRO A 24 -14.50 -10.69 -14.03
CA PRO A 24 -15.48 -10.30 -13.02
C PRO A 24 -14.82 -9.97 -11.68
N GLU A 25 -15.46 -9.06 -10.93
CA GLU A 25 -14.91 -8.61 -9.66
C GLU A 25 -14.65 -9.81 -8.72
N PRO A 26 -13.44 -9.92 -8.16
CA PRO A 26 -13.14 -10.96 -7.20
C PRO A 26 -13.91 -10.70 -5.88
N GLN A 27 -14.65 -11.71 -5.43
CA GLN A 27 -15.37 -11.66 -4.14
C GLN A 27 -14.42 -11.57 -2.93
N LEU A 28 -13.16 -11.98 -3.12
CA LEU A 28 -12.11 -11.98 -2.10
C LEU A 28 -10.91 -11.15 -2.53
N GLY A 29 -10.08 -10.72 -1.57
CA GLY A 29 -8.87 -9.94 -1.84
C GLY A 29 -9.08 -8.43 -1.80
N ASN A 30 -8.15 -7.69 -2.38
CA ASN A 30 -8.02 -6.24 -2.20
C ASN A 30 -8.40 -5.39 -3.42
N VAL A 31 -9.02 -6.01 -4.44
CA VAL A 31 -9.49 -5.35 -5.65
C VAL A 31 -11.00 -5.11 -5.55
N GLU A 32 -11.46 -3.93 -5.88
CA GLU A 32 -12.88 -3.55 -5.86
C GLU A 32 -13.27 -2.80 -7.13
N TYR A 33 -14.41 -3.15 -7.72
CA TYR A 33 -14.92 -2.46 -8.92
C TYR A 33 -16.08 -1.55 -8.56
N LYS A 34 -16.10 -0.34 -9.11
CA LYS A 34 -17.22 0.59 -8.94
C LYS A 34 -17.47 1.34 -10.23
N LEU A 35 -18.71 1.25 -10.73
CA LEU A 35 -19.11 2.04 -11.89
C LEU A 35 -18.99 3.53 -11.57
N LYS A 36 -19.54 4.00 -10.44
CA LYS A 36 -19.43 5.40 -10.00
C LYS A 36 -19.60 5.57 -8.50
N LEU A 37 -18.97 6.61 -7.96
CA LEU A 37 -19.01 6.99 -6.54
C LEU A 37 -19.48 8.44 -6.34
N VAL A 38 -20.40 8.94 -7.19
CA VAL A 38 -20.87 10.33 -7.11
C VAL A 38 -21.77 10.55 -5.88
N SER A 39 -21.39 11.51 -5.04
CA SER A 39 -22.15 12.06 -3.90
C SER A 39 -23.05 11.05 -3.15
N PRO A 40 -22.48 10.01 -2.51
CA PRO A 40 -23.27 9.03 -1.78
C PRO A 40 -23.96 9.65 -0.57
N SER A 41 -25.14 9.14 -0.20
CA SER A 41 -25.78 9.47 1.08
C SER A 41 -24.87 9.11 2.26
N LYS A 42 -25.08 9.72 3.43
CA LYS A 42 -24.25 9.46 4.62
C LYS A 42 -24.15 7.96 4.96
N HIS A 43 -25.28 7.24 4.93
CA HIS A 43 -25.32 5.79 5.17
C HIS A 43 -24.55 5.01 4.10
N ARG A 44 -24.72 5.37 2.81
CA ARG A 44 -23.98 4.72 1.73
C ARG A 44 -22.47 4.98 1.85
N PHE A 45 -22.08 6.19 2.22
CA PHE A 45 -20.69 6.54 2.46
C PHE A 45 -20.07 5.70 3.60
N GLU A 46 -20.79 5.52 4.71
CA GLU A 46 -20.32 4.68 5.82
C GLU A 46 -20.14 3.21 5.42
N HIS A 47 -21.03 2.67 4.57
CA HIS A 47 -20.87 1.33 4.01
C HIS A 47 -19.65 1.23 3.08
N LEU A 48 -19.46 2.22 2.19
CA LEU A 48 -18.30 2.27 1.29
C LEU A 48 -16.97 2.32 2.07
N VAL A 49 -16.91 3.11 3.15
CA VAL A 49 -15.73 3.17 4.04
C VAL A 49 -15.50 1.82 4.71
N THR A 50 -16.55 1.14 5.15
CA THR A 50 -16.42 -0.18 5.78
C THR A 50 -15.90 -1.23 4.79
N GLN A 51 -16.36 -1.17 3.54
CA GLN A 51 -15.87 -2.01 2.46
C GLN A 51 -14.39 -1.74 2.15
N LEU A 52 -14.00 -0.47 1.98
CA LEU A 52 -12.59 -0.10 1.74
C LEU A 52 -11.69 -0.58 2.89
N LYS A 53 -12.15 -0.45 4.14
CA LYS A 53 -11.43 -0.96 5.31
C LYS A 53 -11.20 -2.47 5.24
N TRP A 54 -12.15 -3.23 4.71
CA TRP A 54 -12.01 -4.66 4.52
C TRP A 54 -11.01 -4.97 3.40
N ARG A 55 -11.12 -4.32 2.23
CA ARG A 55 -10.16 -4.49 1.11
C ARG A 55 -8.71 -4.17 1.52
N LEU A 56 -8.51 -3.09 2.28
CA LEU A 56 -7.20 -2.74 2.83
C LEU A 56 -6.65 -3.80 3.79
N ARG A 57 -7.50 -4.50 4.55
CA ARG A 57 -7.04 -5.58 5.44
C ARG A 57 -6.60 -6.80 4.66
N GLU A 58 -7.38 -7.20 3.67
CA GLU A 58 -7.06 -8.33 2.78
C GLU A 58 -5.74 -8.08 2.03
N GLY A 59 -5.50 -6.83 1.60
CA GLY A 59 -4.28 -6.43 0.90
C GLY A 59 -3.17 -5.88 1.79
N ARG A 60 -3.17 -6.18 3.10
CA ARG A 60 -2.09 -5.79 4.05
C ARG A 60 -1.74 -4.30 4.04
N GLY A 61 -2.76 -3.46 3.94
CA GLY A 61 -2.62 -2.00 3.88
C GLY A 61 -2.77 -1.41 2.48
N GLU A 62 -2.98 -2.23 1.44
CA GLU A 62 -3.17 -1.78 0.06
C GLU A 62 -4.49 -2.29 -0.53
N ALA A 63 -5.15 -1.47 -1.33
CA ALA A 63 -6.34 -1.84 -2.10
C ALA A 63 -6.30 -1.19 -3.48
N ILE A 64 -6.87 -1.87 -4.48
CA ILE A 64 -6.99 -1.35 -5.86
C ILE A 64 -8.47 -1.16 -6.16
N TYR A 65 -8.82 0.03 -6.64
CA TYR A 65 -10.17 0.36 -7.07
C TYR A 65 -10.17 0.64 -8.57
N GLU A 66 -11.04 -0.06 -9.30
CA GLU A 66 -11.31 0.20 -10.71
C GLU A 66 -12.59 1.03 -10.83
N ILE A 67 -12.44 2.31 -11.16
CA ILE A 67 -13.53 3.29 -11.29
C ILE A 67 -14.00 3.35 -12.74
N GLY A 68 -15.31 3.32 -12.95
CA GLY A 68 -15.93 3.23 -14.28
C GLY A 68 -16.09 1.80 -14.78
N VAL A 69 -15.95 0.83 -13.88
CA VAL A 69 -16.04 -0.61 -14.19
C VAL A 69 -17.21 -1.23 -13.44
N GLU A 70 -18.01 -2.03 -14.14
CA GLU A 70 -19.09 -2.79 -13.52
C GLU A 70 -18.57 -4.05 -12.82
N ASP A 71 -19.33 -4.60 -11.87
CA ASP A 71 -18.97 -5.81 -11.12
C ASP A 71 -18.75 -7.04 -12.05
N SER A 72 -19.31 -7.00 -13.26
CA SER A 72 -19.09 -7.98 -14.33
C SER A 72 -17.70 -7.88 -15.01
N GLY A 73 -16.97 -6.81 -14.75
CA GLY A 73 -15.72 -6.44 -15.40
C GLY A 73 -15.88 -5.57 -16.65
N LEU A 74 -17.10 -5.21 -17.05
CA LEU A 74 -17.34 -4.35 -18.21
C LEU A 74 -16.81 -2.92 -17.99
N LEU A 75 -16.00 -2.43 -18.92
CA LEU A 75 -15.43 -1.08 -18.88
C LEU A 75 -16.42 -0.04 -19.44
N THR A 76 -17.47 0.30 -18.70
CA THR A 76 -18.50 1.25 -19.15
C THR A 76 -17.97 2.70 -19.22
N GLY A 77 -17.03 3.04 -18.34
CA GLY A 77 -16.40 4.36 -18.24
C GLY A 77 -17.32 5.47 -17.73
N LEU A 78 -16.72 6.58 -17.31
CA LEU A 78 -17.39 7.77 -16.78
C LEU A 78 -17.01 9.01 -17.55
N SER A 79 -17.91 10.01 -17.54
CA SER A 79 -17.58 11.36 -17.97
C SER A 79 -16.49 11.97 -17.08
N ASP A 80 -15.80 12.99 -17.57
CA ASP A 80 -14.74 13.69 -16.81
C ASP A 80 -15.26 14.24 -15.46
N GLY A 81 -16.50 14.75 -15.44
CA GLY A 81 -17.16 15.23 -14.23
C GLY A 81 -17.44 14.10 -13.24
N ASP A 82 -18.14 13.04 -13.68
CA ASP A 82 -18.45 11.88 -12.82
C ASP A 82 -17.18 11.19 -12.30
N MET A 83 -16.12 11.15 -13.11
CA MET A 83 -14.82 10.62 -12.73
C MET A 83 -14.19 11.47 -11.63
N SER A 84 -14.18 12.80 -11.78
CA SER A 84 -13.66 13.72 -10.76
C SER A 84 -14.39 13.54 -9.43
N ASP A 85 -15.73 13.54 -9.45
CA ASP A 85 -16.55 13.40 -8.24
C ASP A 85 -16.37 12.03 -7.56
N SER A 86 -16.18 10.98 -8.37
CA SER A 86 -15.93 9.63 -7.87
C SER A 86 -14.55 9.51 -7.21
N LEU A 87 -13.53 10.14 -7.80
CA LEU A 87 -12.18 10.18 -7.24
C LEU A 87 -12.13 11.01 -5.95
N GLU A 88 -12.84 12.13 -5.89
CA GLU A 88 -12.97 12.93 -4.66
C GLU A 88 -13.63 12.12 -3.54
N THR A 89 -14.72 11.42 -3.86
CA THR A 89 -15.40 10.55 -2.88
C THR A 89 -14.48 9.44 -2.38
N LEU A 90 -13.71 8.81 -3.28
CA LEU A 90 -12.74 7.77 -2.91
C LEU A 90 -11.61 8.32 -2.03
N GLU A 91 -11.14 9.55 -2.31
CA GLU A 91 -10.16 10.23 -1.47
C GLU A 91 -10.71 10.52 -0.08
N LEU A 92 -11.95 10.99 0.04
CA LEU A 92 -12.62 11.19 1.33
C LEU A 92 -12.74 9.88 2.13
N MET A 93 -13.07 8.77 1.44
CA MET A 93 -13.11 7.45 2.06
C MET A 93 -11.73 7.02 2.59
N ALA A 94 -10.68 7.19 1.78
CA ALA A 94 -9.31 6.84 2.14
C ALA A 94 -8.81 7.67 3.33
N ARG A 95 -9.04 8.99 3.32
CA ARG A 95 -8.69 9.90 4.42
C ARG A 95 -9.34 9.47 5.74
N ARG A 96 -10.60 9.04 5.72
CA ARG A 96 -11.30 8.54 6.92
C ARG A 96 -10.66 7.29 7.54
N LEU A 97 -9.85 6.56 6.78
CA LEU A 97 -9.13 5.36 7.22
C LEU A 97 -7.62 5.56 7.43
N GLY A 98 -7.13 6.80 7.32
CA GLY A 98 -5.70 7.11 7.39
C GLY A 98 -4.94 6.56 6.18
N ALA A 99 -5.54 6.61 4.99
CA ALA A 99 -4.96 6.14 3.75
C ALA A 99 -4.89 7.25 2.69
N THR A 100 -4.00 7.08 1.71
CA THR A 100 -3.83 7.97 0.54
C THR A 100 -4.23 7.24 -0.74
N THR A 101 -4.76 7.98 -1.71
CA THR A 101 -5.07 7.47 -3.05
C THR A 101 -3.97 7.87 -4.04
N THR A 102 -3.74 7.04 -5.06
CA THR A 102 -2.83 7.32 -6.17
C THR A 102 -3.39 6.69 -7.43
N ILE A 103 -3.56 7.48 -8.48
CA ILE A 103 -4.05 6.98 -9.77
C ILE A 103 -2.90 6.26 -10.46
N LEU A 104 -3.03 4.94 -10.66
CA LEU A 104 -2.05 4.13 -11.37
C LEU A 104 -2.20 4.29 -12.88
N ARG A 105 -3.44 4.25 -13.36
CA ARG A 105 -3.76 4.29 -14.78
C ARG A 105 -5.10 4.97 -15.04
N LYS A 106 -5.19 5.69 -16.17
CA LYS A 106 -6.46 6.11 -16.78
C LYS A 106 -6.53 5.61 -18.20
N ARG A 107 -7.68 5.07 -18.62
CA ARG A 107 -7.92 4.61 -20.00
C ARG A 107 -9.18 5.27 -20.53
N SER A 108 -9.19 5.63 -21.81
CA SER A 108 -10.42 6.06 -22.50
C SER A 108 -11.04 4.85 -23.19
N VAL A 109 -12.35 4.63 -23.01
CA VAL A 109 -13.04 3.42 -23.52
C VAL A 109 -13.99 3.74 -24.68
N ASP A 110 -14.57 4.94 -24.68
CA ASP A 110 -15.43 5.47 -25.74
C ASP A 110 -15.27 7.00 -25.78
N THR A 111 -15.85 7.66 -26.79
CA THR A 111 -15.84 9.12 -26.99
C THR A 111 -16.20 9.90 -25.72
N GLY A 112 -15.16 10.34 -25.00
CA GLY A 112 -15.28 11.15 -23.77
C GLY A 112 -15.56 10.36 -22.48
N ARG A 113 -15.39 9.03 -22.47
CA ARG A 113 -15.52 8.21 -21.25
C ARG A 113 -14.22 7.58 -20.82
N GLN A 114 -13.92 7.68 -19.53
CA GLN A 114 -12.68 7.20 -18.93
C GLN A 114 -12.94 6.17 -17.83
N VAL A 115 -12.01 5.23 -17.68
CA VAL A 115 -11.87 4.35 -16.51
C VAL A 115 -10.56 4.67 -15.80
N ALA A 116 -10.52 4.50 -14.49
CA ALA A 116 -9.35 4.78 -13.69
C ALA A 116 -9.05 3.64 -12.71
N GLU A 117 -7.79 3.24 -12.69
CA GLU A 117 -7.24 2.29 -11.73
C GLU A 117 -6.56 3.09 -10.62
N VAL A 118 -7.01 2.93 -9.38
CA VAL A 118 -6.59 3.73 -8.23
C VAL A 118 -6.05 2.82 -7.14
N LEU A 119 -4.81 3.04 -6.75
CA LEU A 119 -4.20 2.44 -5.58
C LEU A 119 -4.58 3.24 -4.34
N ILE A 120 -5.07 2.57 -3.30
CA ILE A 120 -5.24 3.12 -1.97
C ILE A 120 -4.24 2.43 -1.06
N ARG A 121 -3.39 3.22 -0.41
CA ARG A 121 -2.37 2.73 0.52
C ARG A 121 -2.57 3.36 1.88
N LYS A 122 -2.59 2.53 2.92
CA LYS A 122 -2.62 2.97 4.30
C LYS A 122 -1.33 3.72 4.61
N VAL A 123 -1.45 4.93 5.14
CA VAL A 123 -0.30 5.64 5.66
C VAL A 123 0.18 4.84 6.88
N PRO A 124 1.48 4.53 6.98
CA PRO A 124 2.01 3.98 8.21
C PRO A 124 1.62 4.90 9.36
N ASP A 125 0.83 4.42 10.32
CA ASP A 125 0.91 4.97 11.67
C ASP A 125 2.39 4.83 12.05
N ASP A 126 3.03 5.87 12.60
CA ASP A 126 4.49 6.00 12.89
C ASP A 126 5.06 4.93 13.85
N GLN A 127 4.84 3.66 13.55
CA GLN A 127 5.17 2.51 14.38
C GLN A 127 5.51 1.28 13.52
N HIS A 128 6.15 1.48 12.37
CA HIS A 128 7.01 0.44 11.83
C HIS A 128 8.34 0.50 12.58
N ASN A 129 8.40 -0.13 13.75
CA ASN A 129 9.68 -0.52 14.32
C ASN A 129 10.33 -1.49 13.34
N ILE A 130 11.26 -0.99 12.51
CA ILE A 130 12.13 -1.86 11.73
C ILE A 130 13.06 -2.54 12.75
N GLU A 131 12.71 -3.76 13.15
CA GLU A 131 13.56 -4.58 14.02
C GLU A 131 14.74 -5.12 13.20
N VAL A 132 15.93 -4.58 13.44
CA VAL A 132 17.17 -5.08 12.83
C VAL A 132 17.93 -5.91 13.86
N ARG A 133 18.16 -7.20 13.58
CA ARG A 133 18.98 -8.08 14.40
C ARG A 133 20.38 -8.19 13.80
N VAL A 134 21.38 -7.67 14.52
CA VAL A 134 22.78 -7.72 14.11
C VAL A 134 23.56 -8.65 15.04
N ALA A 135 24.23 -9.66 14.48
CA ALA A 135 25.17 -10.51 15.20
C ALA A 135 26.60 -10.08 14.90
N VAL A 136 27.43 -9.91 15.94
CA VAL A 136 28.85 -9.54 15.79
C VAL A 136 29.74 -10.73 16.17
N MET A 137 30.55 -11.20 15.23
CA MET A 137 31.44 -12.36 15.40
C MET A 137 32.90 -12.01 15.08
N GLY A 138 33.85 -12.77 15.66
CA GLY A 138 35.29 -12.57 15.47
C GLY A 138 36.13 -13.05 16.66
N SER A 139 37.44 -13.15 16.49
CA SER A 139 38.40 -13.68 17.48
C SER A 139 38.35 -12.98 18.84
N ALA A 140 38.89 -13.62 19.88
CA ALA A 140 39.15 -12.97 21.16
C ALA A 140 39.96 -11.68 20.93
N ASP A 141 39.62 -10.62 21.67
CA ASP A 141 40.26 -9.29 21.60
C ASP A 141 40.15 -8.50 20.28
N ALA A 142 39.36 -8.97 19.31
CA ALA A 142 39.07 -8.24 18.06
C ALA A 142 38.26 -6.92 18.25
N GLY A 143 38.03 -6.47 19.48
CA GLY A 143 37.35 -5.19 19.75
C GLY A 143 35.84 -5.17 19.51
N LYS A 144 35.18 -6.31 19.31
CA LYS A 144 33.72 -6.41 19.05
C LYS A 144 32.87 -5.65 20.08
N SER A 145 33.08 -5.95 21.36
CA SER A 145 32.37 -5.29 22.46
C SER A 145 32.76 -3.81 22.61
N THR A 146 33.98 -3.45 22.20
CA THR A 146 34.44 -2.06 22.19
C THR A 146 33.69 -1.25 21.14
N LEU A 147 33.58 -1.77 19.90
CA LEU A 147 32.82 -1.12 18.83
C LEU A 147 31.34 -0.97 19.19
N LEU A 148 30.72 -2.02 19.74
CA LEU A 148 29.34 -1.95 20.23
C LEU A 148 29.19 -0.90 21.34
N GLY A 149 30.13 -0.83 22.27
CA GLY A 149 30.14 0.19 23.33
C GLY A 149 30.26 1.62 22.79
N VAL A 150 31.13 1.84 21.80
CA VAL A 150 31.29 3.16 21.14
C VAL A 150 30.01 3.55 20.40
N LEU A 151 29.43 2.64 19.61
CA LEU A 151 28.22 2.91 18.84
C LEU A 151 26.98 3.14 19.72
N THR A 152 26.86 2.41 20.84
CA THR A 152 25.69 2.52 21.74
C THR A 152 25.77 3.70 22.70
N GLN A 153 26.98 4.13 23.09
CA GLN A 153 27.17 5.18 24.11
C GLN A 153 27.75 6.50 23.55
N GLY A 154 28.18 6.52 22.28
CA GLY A 154 28.73 7.72 21.63
C GLY A 154 30.08 8.20 22.19
N GLN A 155 30.72 7.45 23.08
CA GLN A 155 32.03 7.77 23.65
C GLN A 155 33.13 6.91 23.03
N LEU A 156 34.23 7.54 22.60
CA LEU A 156 35.41 6.83 22.11
C LEU A 156 36.03 5.98 23.22
N ASP A 157 36.49 4.79 22.85
CA ASP A 157 37.23 3.93 23.78
C ASP A 157 38.62 4.50 24.04
N ASN A 158 39.14 4.31 25.26
CA ASN A 158 40.47 4.75 25.66
C ASN A 158 41.56 3.69 25.37
N GLY A 159 41.26 2.70 24.52
CA GLY A 159 42.14 1.59 24.19
C GLY A 159 42.30 0.54 25.32
N ARG A 160 41.58 0.69 26.44
CA ARG A 160 41.57 -0.26 27.57
C ARG A 160 40.23 -0.94 27.75
N GLY A 161 39.31 -0.82 26.79
CA GLY A 161 37.98 -1.43 26.86
C GLY A 161 37.06 -0.74 27.87
N ARG A 162 37.21 0.57 28.08
CA ARG A 162 36.25 1.35 28.89
C ARG A 162 34.87 1.37 28.24
N ALA A 163 34.81 1.42 26.89
CA ALA A 163 33.56 1.44 26.16
C ALA A 163 32.74 0.14 26.35
N ARG A 164 33.39 -1.03 26.45
CA ARG A 164 32.68 -2.32 26.62
C ARG A 164 32.09 -2.53 28.02
N LEU A 165 32.64 -1.88 29.06
CA LEU A 165 32.17 -2.04 30.45
C LEU A 165 30.79 -1.39 30.69
N ASN A 166 30.37 -0.49 29.80
CA ASN A 166 29.09 0.20 29.88
C ASN A 166 27.98 -0.48 29.06
N MET A 167 28.26 -1.62 28.41
CA MET A 167 27.23 -2.41 27.76
C MET A 167 26.31 -3.07 28.80
N PHE A 168 24.99 -3.01 28.57
CA PHE A 168 23.92 -3.56 29.44
C PHE A 168 23.67 -2.86 30.78
N ARG A 169 23.92 -1.54 30.88
CA ARG A 169 23.30 -0.75 31.95
C ARG A 169 21.82 -0.51 31.61
N HIS A 170 20.95 -1.38 32.11
CA HIS A 170 19.53 -1.09 32.19
C HIS A 170 19.28 -0.10 33.35
N LEU A 171 18.49 0.95 33.11
CA LEU A 171 17.96 1.77 34.19
C LEU A 171 17.01 0.87 35.01
N HIS A 172 17.28 0.70 36.30
CA HIS A 172 16.36 0.01 37.22
C HIS A 172 15.24 0.95 37.66
#